data_AF-A0A0W0THB0-F1
#
_entry.id   AF-A0A0W0THB0-F1
#
_cell.length_a   1.000
_cell.length_b   1.000
_cell.length_c   1.000
_cell.angle_alpha   90.00
_cell.angle_beta   90.00
_cell.angle_gamma   90.00
#
_symmetry.space_group_name_H-M   'P 1'
#
loop_
_entity.id
_entity.type
_entity.pdbx_description
1 polymer ?
#
loop_
_entity_poly.entity_id
_entity_poly.type
_entity_poly.pdbx_seq_one_letter_code
_entity_poly.pdbx_strand_id
1 'polypeptide(L)'
;MTHLNPVAGFKKLIILFWFFWWLIAFWTDIVGVLAHNGWLIKTWAPDANYPFLVESLKMYPVPAWVPQWSFAGIILWSLLSTLAFGWAALALFKPDARWRRRADWAFIISLCYWLAFFLADQLVMKFDLEENHMVQGGFELLTYLSLYLLPEAQTQEKTEV
;
A
#
# COMPACT_ATOMS: atom_id res chain seq x y z
N MET A 1 -31.49 -17.13 -6.50
CA MET A 1 -30.66 -15.91 -6.27
C MET A 1 -29.68 -16.26 -5.17
N THR A 2 -28.41 -16.41 -5.49
CA THR A 2 -27.36 -16.62 -4.48
C THR A 2 -27.36 -15.42 -3.54
N HIS A 3 -27.66 -15.64 -2.26
CA HIS A 3 -27.52 -14.59 -1.25
C HIS A 3 -26.08 -14.07 -1.31
N LEU A 4 -25.92 -12.77 -1.61
CA LEU A 4 -24.65 -12.08 -1.52
C LEU A 4 -24.17 -12.22 -0.06
N ASN A 5 -23.04 -12.89 0.17
CA ASN A 5 -22.40 -12.90 1.47
C ASN A 5 -21.74 -11.52 1.68
N PRO A 6 -22.29 -10.65 2.54
CA PRO A 6 -21.79 -9.29 2.71
C PRO A 6 -20.36 -9.26 3.24
N VAL A 7 -19.95 -10.24 4.07
CA VAL A 7 -18.59 -10.34 4.60
C VAL A 7 -17.60 -10.65 3.48
N ALA A 8 -17.93 -11.61 2.61
CA ALA A 8 -17.09 -11.90 1.45
C ALA A 8 -17.00 -10.71 0.49
N GLY A 9 -18.09 -9.97 0.30
CA GLY A 9 -18.10 -8.72 -0.47
C GLY A 9 -17.20 -7.66 0.13
N PHE A 10 -17.28 -7.45 1.45
CA PHE A 10 -16.45 -6.49 2.18
C PHE A 10 -14.95 -6.81 2.09
N LYS A 11 -14.56 -8.08 2.26
CA LYS A 11 -13.16 -8.52 2.09
C LYS A 11 -12.61 -8.22 0.69
N LYS A 12 -13.41 -8.38 -0.35
CA LYS A 12 -13.02 -8.03 -1.73
C LYS A 12 -12.92 -6.51 -1.92
N LEU A 13 -13.81 -5.74 -1.28
CA LEU A 13 -13.75 -4.28 -1.29
C LEU A 13 -12.45 -3.76 -0.66
N ILE A 14 -11.96 -4.39 0.42
CA ILE A 14 -10.65 -4.08 1.01
C ILE A 14 -9.51 -4.20 -0.03
N ILE A 15 -9.51 -5.25 -0.85
CA ILE A 15 -8.49 -5.43 -1.89
C ILE A 15 -8.55 -4.31 -2.94
N LEU A 16 -9.76 -3.94 -3.37
CA LEU A 16 -9.95 -2.84 -4.32
C LEU A 16 -9.54 -1.50 -3.72
N PHE A 17 -9.89 -1.25 -2.46
CA PHE A 17 -9.48 -0.06 -1.73
C PHE A 17 -7.95 0.08 -1.74
N TRP A 18 -7.22 -0.95 -1.33
CA TRP A 18 -5.75 -0.89 -1.31
C TRP A 18 -5.13 -0.80 -2.70
N PHE A 19 -5.73 -1.45 -3.71
CA PHE A 19 -5.31 -1.26 -5.09
C PHE A 19 -5.35 0.22 -5.49
N PHE A 20 -6.48 0.90 -5.26
CA PHE A 20 -6.61 2.31 -5.60
C PHE A 20 -5.73 3.21 -4.74
N TRP A 21 -5.61 2.92 -3.44
CA TRP A 21 -4.73 3.67 -2.54
C TRP A 21 -3.28 3.65 -3.02
N TRP A 22 -2.74 2.46 -3.28
CA TRP A 22 -1.38 2.29 -3.79
C TRP A 22 -1.20 2.89 -5.18
N LEU A 23 -2.19 2.75 -6.07
CA LEU A 23 -2.16 3.38 -7.39
C LEU A 23 -2.08 4.91 -7.30
N ILE A 24 -2.86 5.51 -6.39
CA ILE A 24 -2.83 6.96 -6.16
C ILE A 24 -1.47 7.37 -5.59
N ALA A 25 -0.95 6.66 -4.59
CA ALA A 25 0.37 6.95 -4.01
C ALA A 25 1.49 6.92 -5.06
N PHE A 26 1.56 5.81 -5.82
CA PHE A 26 2.51 5.68 -6.94
C PHE A 26 2.34 6.80 -7.97
N TRP A 27 1.10 7.10 -8.36
CA TRP A 27 0.81 8.15 -9.33
C TRP A 27 1.25 9.53 -8.82
N THR A 28 0.98 9.86 -7.56
CA THR A 28 1.36 11.14 -6.97
C THR A 28 2.88 11.32 -6.94
N ASP A 29 3.64 10.26 -6.64
CA ASP A 29 5.11 10.34 -6.64
C ASP A 29 5.67 10.50 -8.07
N ILE A 30 5.14 9.75 -9.05
CA ILE A 30 5.54 9.90 -10.45
C ILE A 30 5.27 11.33 -10.94
N VAL A 31 4.08 11.85 -10.65
CA VAL A 31 3.71 13.22 -11.02
C VAL A 31 4.63 14.24 -10.32
N GLY A 32 4.97 14.01 -9.05
CA GLY A 32 5.95 14.80 -8.31
C GLY A 32 7.32 14.84 -8.99
N VAL A 33 7.86 13.69 -9.40
CA VAL A 33 9.12 13.61 -10.18
C VAL A 33 9.03 14.41 -11.47
N LEU A 34 7.96 14.24 -12.24
CA LEU A 34 7.78 14.95 -13.51
C LEU A 34 7.70 16.47 -13.29
N ALA A 35 7.02 16.91 -12.24
CA ALA A 35 6.93 18.31 -11.87
C ALA A 35 8.28 18.88 -11.39
N HIS A 36 9.00 18.15 -10.54
CA HIS A 36 10.32 18.54 -10.04
C HIS A 36 11.33 18.78 -11.19
N ASN A 37 11.26 17.96 -12.25
CA ASN A 37 12.11 18.08 -13.43
C ASN A 37 11.59 19.09 -14.47
N GLY A 38 10.48 19.78 -14.19
CA GLY A 38 9.88 20.77 -15.09
C GLY A 38 9.21 20.18 -16.33
N TRP A 39 9.01 18.85 -16.39
CA TRP A 39 8.31 18.17 -17.49
C TRP A 39 6.80 18.32 -17.38
N LEU A 40 6.31 18.79 -16.23
CA LEU A 40 4.89 18.94 -15.96
C LEU A 40 4.65 20.21 -15.11
N ILE A 41 3.89 21.17 -15.65
CA ILE A 41 3.46 22.36 -14.90
C ILE A 41 2.02 22.12 -14.42
N LYS A 42 1.83 21.76 -13.14
CA LYS A 42 0.50 21.44 -12.60
C LYS A 42 0.33 21.97 -11.18
N THR A 43 -0.76 22.71 -10.95
CA THR A 43 -1.14 23.28 -9.64
C THR A 43 -1.87 22.30 -8.73
N TRP A 44 -2.32 21.15 -9.26
CA TRP A 44 -3.10 20.16 -8.51
C TRP A 44 -2.28 18.98 -7.97
N ALA A 45 -1.00 18.89 -8.32
CA ALA A 45 -0.09 17.86 -7.82
C ALA A 45 1.18 18.51 -7.26
N PRO A 46 1.19 18.79 -5.95
CA PRO A 46 2.36 19.40 -5.32
C PRO A 46 3.55 18.43 -5.32
N ASP A 47 4.71 18.94 -5.74
CA ASP A 47 6.00 18.28 -5.57
C ASP A 47 6.44 18.39 -4.11
N ALA A 48 5.83 17.58 -3.23
CA ALA A 48 6.07 17.63 -1.79
C ALA A 48 7.00 16.51 -1.31
N ASN A 49 6.83 15.29 -1.83
CA ASN A 49 7.45 14.10 -1.25
C ASN A 49 8.98 14.07 -1.43
N TYR A 50 9.50 14.38 -2.63
CA TYR A 50 10.95 14.39 -2.86
C TYR A 50 11.66 15.51 -2.09
N PRO A 51 11.22 16.78 -2.14
CA PRO A 51 11.81 17.85 -1.32
C PRO A 51 11.77 17.54 0.18
N PHE A 52 10.67 16.95 0.65
CA PHE A 52 10.53 16.55 2.05
C PHE A 52 11.52 15.44 2.45
N LEU A 53 11.74 14.44 1.58
CA LEU A 53 12.76 13.41 1.80
C LEU A 53 14.17 14.02 1.87
N VAL A 54 14.52 14.92 0.94
CA VAL A 54 15.81 15.62 0.94
C VAL A 54 16.01 16.39 2.24
N GLU A 55 14.99 17.11 2.70
CA GLU A 55 15.02 17.84 3.96
C GLU A 55 15.21 16.90 5.16
N SER A 56 14.53 15.76 5.18
CA SER A 56 14.61 14.79 6.28
C SER A 56 16.00 14.17 6.41
N LEU A 57 16.72 14.00 5.30
CA LEU A 57 18.06 13.45 5.28
C LEU A 57 19.16 14.45 5.67
N LYS A 58 18.87 15.76 5.78
CA LYS A 58 19.86 16.79 6.15
C LYS A 58 20.45 16.63 7.55
N MET A 59 19.84 15.81 8.41
CA MET A 59 20.42 15.43 9.70
C MET A 59 21.79 14.75 9.53
N TYR A 60 22.04 14.17 8.36
CA TYR A 60 23.27 13.47 8.02
C TYR A 60 23.98 14.11 6.82
N PRO A 61 25.33 14.09 6.77
CA PRO A 61 26.09 14.52 5.61
C PRO A 61 26.05 13.44 4.51
N VAL A 62 24.87 13.16 3.97
CA VAL A 62 24.69 12.14 2.91
C VAL A 62 25.08 12.69 1.53
N PRO A 63 25.68 11.87 0.67
CA PRO A 63 25.90 12.23 -0.73
C PRO A 63 24.60 12.55 -1.47
N ALA A 64 24.66 13.43 -2.47
CA ALA A 64 23.50 13.88 -3.25
C ALA A 64 22.73 12.76 -3.99
N TRP A 65 23.37 11.61 -4.22
CA TRP A 65 22.71 10.45 -4.82
C TRP A 65 21.80 9.69 -3.84
N VAL A 66 22.02 9.81 -2.52
CA VAL A 66 21.25 9.05 -1.52
C VAL A 66 19.75 9.39 -1.58
N PRO A 67 19.32 10.66 -1.52
CA PRO A 67 17.89 10.99 -1.65
C PRO A 67 17.27 10.50 -2.96
N GLN A 68 18.03 10.55 -4.06
CA GLN A 68 17.56 10.11 -5.38
C GLN A 68 17.27 8.61 -5.41
N TRP A 69 18.20 7.78 -4.91
CA TRP A 69 18.03 6.35 -4.85
C TRP A 69 16.98 5.92 -3.83
N SER A 70 16.90 6.59 -2.67
CA SER A 70 15.85 6.37 -1.70
C SER A 70 14.47 6.65 -2.31
N PHE A 71 14.30 7.77 -3.02
CA PHE A 71 13.03 8.11 -3.66
C PHE A 71 12.68 7.16 -4.81
N ALA A 72 13.66 6.77 -5.63
CA ALA A 72 13.45 5.74 -6.65
C ALA A 72 13.02 4.40 -6.04
N GLY A 73 13.58 4.04 -4.87
CA GLY A 73 13.16 2.87 -4.09
C GLY A 73 11.72 2.98 -3.62
N ILE A 74 11.31 4.13 -3.09
CA ILE A 74 9.92 4.42 -2.68
C ILE A 74 8.95 4.23 -3.86
N ILE A 75 9.25 4.83 -5.01
CA ILE A 75 8.43 4.72 -6.24
C ILE A 75 8.37 3.28 -6.74
N LEU A 76 9.50 2.57 -6.77
CA LEU A 76 9.53 1.19 -7.23
C LEU A 76 8.71 0.29 -6.31
N TRP A 77 8.81 0.48 -5.00
CA TRP A 77 8.10 -0.35 -4.03
C TRP A 77 6.60 -0.03 -4.01
N SER A 78 6.20 1.25 -4.17
CA SER A 78 4.79 1.60 -4.35
C SER A 78 4.22 1.00 -5.64
N LEU A 79 4.98 1.00 -6.75
CA LEU A 79 4.60 0.27 -7.97
C LEU A 79 4.42 -1.24 -7.72
N LEU A 80 5.35 -1.88 -6.99
CA LEU A 80 5.22 -3.31 -6.65
C LEU A 80 3.94 -3.58 -5.85
N SER A 81 3.62 -2.74 -4.86
CA SER A 81 2.38 -2.82 -4.10
C SER A 81 1.14 -2.64 -5.00
N THR A 82 1.13 -1.62 -5.87
CA THR A 82 0.06 -1.41 -6.85
C THR A 82 -0.16 -2.63 -7.74
N LEU A 83 0.92 -3.18 -8.29
CA LEU A 83 0.85 -4.35 -9.17
C LEU A 83 0.40 -5.60 -8.41
N ALA A 84 0.84 -5.80 -7.16
CA ALA A 84 0.45 -6.93 -6.34
C ALA A 84 -1.05 -6.87 -5.99
N PHE A 85 -1.56 -5.70 -5.57
CA PHE A 85 -2.99 -5.51 -5.33
C PHE A 85 -3.81 -5.58 -6.62
N GLY A 86 -3.29 -5.10 -7.76
CA GLY A 86 -3.92 -5.27 -9.07
C GLY A 86 -4.02 -6.76 -9.46
N TRP A 87 -2.96 -7.53 -9.20
CA TRP A 87 -2.95 -8.98 -9.41
C TRP A 87 -3.94 -9.73 -8.52
N ALA A 88 -4.11 -9.29 -7.27
CA ALA A 88 -5.14 -9.79 -6.37
C ALA A 88 -6.55 -9.41 -6.84
N ALA A 89 -6.76 -8.16 -7.27
CA ALA A 89 -8.03 -7.66 -7.80
C ALA A 89 -8.51 -8.46 -9.03
N LEU A 90 -7.60 -8.82 -9.93
CA LEU A 90 -7.89 -9.67 -11.10
C LEU A 90 -8.32 -11.10 -10.72
N ALA A 91 -8.11 -11.53 -9.47
CA ALA A 91 -8.51 -12.85 -8.99
C ALA A 91 -9.78 -12.87 -8.14
N LEU A 92 -10.44 -11.73 -7.87
CA LEU A 92 -11.55 -11.67 -6.89
C LEU A 92 -12.75 -12.58 -7.21
N PHE A 93 -12.89 -13.03 -8.46
CA PHE A 93 -13.93 -13.97 -8.91
C PHE A 93 -13.40 -15.40 -9.14
N LYS A 94 -12.16 -15.69 -8.75
CA LYS A 94 -11.56 -17.03 -8.77
C LYS A 94 -11.83 -17.76 -7.45
N PRO A 95 -11.57 -19.07 -7.36
CA PRO A 95 -11.75 -19.84 -6.13
C PRO A 95 -11.07 -19.20 -4.93
N ASP A 96 -11.65 -19.40 -3.75
CA ASP A 96 -11.32 -18.66 -2.53
C ASP A 96 -9.81 -18.70 -2.18
N ALA A 97 -9.23 -19.91 -2.21
CA ALA A 97 -7.80 -20.13 -1.98
C ALA A 97 -6.88 -19.33 -2.93
N ARG A 98 -7.33 -19.06 -4.17
CA ARG A 98 -6.48 -18.38 -5.17
C ARG A 98 -6.44 -16.88 -4.95
N TRP A 99 -7.58 -16.23 -4.70
CA TRP A 99 -7.60 -14.78 -4.53
C TRP A 99 -7.01 -14.38 -3.17
N ARG A 100 -7.27 -15.16 -2.11
CA ARG A 100 -6.65 -14.95 -0.79
C ARG A 100 -5.14 -15.02 -0.84
N ARG A 101 -4.58 -16.07 -1.46
CA ARG A 101 -3.12 -16.19 -1.61
C ARG A 101 -2.49 -14.98 -2.31
N ARG A 102 -3.19 -14.39 -3.28
CA ARG A 102 -2.71 -13.17 -3.95
C ARG A 102 -2.83 -11.94 -3.04
N ALA A 103 -3.91 -11.84 -2.28
CA ALA A 103 -4.07 -10.81 -1.27
C ALA A 103 -2.94 -10.89 -0.22
N ASP A 104 -2.58 -12.08 0.24
CA ASP A 104 -1.49 -12.27 1.22
C ASP A 104 -0.17 -11.70 0.71
N TRP A 105 0.21 -12.02 -0.52
CA TRP A 105 1.41 -11.45 -1.12
C TRP A 105 1.32 -9.94 -1.26
N ALA A 106 0.17 -9.41 -1.67
CA ALA A 106 -0.02 -7.96 -1.78
C ALA A 106 0.17 -7.27 -0.43
N PHE A 107 -0.49 -7.76 0.62
CA PHE A 107 -0.37 -7.24 1.98
C PHE A 107 1.03 -7.41 2.56
N ILE A 108 1.72 -8.53 2.32
CA ILE A 108 3.10 -8.72 2.81
C ILE A 108 4.03 -7.69 2.15
N ILE A 109 3.94 -7.51 0.83
CA ILE A 109 4.78 -6.56 0.09
C ILE A 109 4.55 -5.13 0.58
N SER A 110 3.29 -4.72 0.74
CA SER A 110 2.93 -3.37 1.18
C SER A 110 3.18 -3.13 2.67
N LEU A 111 2.98 -4.12 3.54
CA LEU A 111 3.35 -4.00 4.95
C LEU A 111 4.87 -3.89 5.13
N CYS A 112 5.66 -4.63 4.34
CA CYS A 112 7.11 -4.46 4.36
C CYS A 112 7.54 -3.03 3.95
N TYR A 113 6.81 -2.39 3.04
CA TYR A 113 7.02 -0.97 2.73
C TYR A 113 6.82 -0.10 3.99
N TRP A 114 5.69 -0.25 4.70
CA TRP A 114 5.43 0.55 5.90
C TRP A 114 6.47 0.31 7.00
N LEU A 115 6.84 -0.95 7.22
CA LEU A 115 7.87 -1.28 8.20
C LEU A 115 9.22 -0.63 7.84
N ALA A 116 9.57 -0.54 6.55
CA ALA A 116 10.75 0.17 6.11
C ALA A 116 10.65 1.68 6.40
N PHE A 117 9.47 2.29 6.23
CA PHE A 117 9.24 3.67 6.61
C PHE A 117 9.34 3.91 8.12
N PHE A 118 8.80 3.03 8.97
CA PHE A 118 8.93 3.19 10.42
C PHE A 118 10.39 3.18 10.86
N LEU A 119 11.18 2.28 10.28
CA LEU A 119 12.63 2.24 10.51
C LEU A 119 13.32 3.51 9.99
N ALA A 120 12.95 3.98 8.80
CA ALA A 120 13.50 5.20 8.23
C ALA A 120 13.19 6.43 9.09
N ASP A 121 11.95 6.59 9.53
CA ASP A 121 11.50 7.70 10.36
C ASP A 121 12.23 7.72 11.70
N GLN A 122 12.40 6.55 12.32
CA GLN A 122 13.20 6.40 13.53
C GLN A 122 14.68 6.75 13.32
N LEU A 123 15.25 6.42 12.16
CA LEU A 123 16.63 6.77 11.82
C LEU A 123 16.79 8.29 11.63
N VAL A 124 15.84 8.96 10.98
CA VAL A 124 15.91 10.42 10.74
C VAL A 124 15.23 11.27 11.83
N MET A 125 14.76 10.63 12.91
CA MET A 125 14.06 11.25 14.04
C MET A 125 12.85 12.11 13.61
N LYS A 126 12.06 11.62 12.65
CA LYS A 126 10.86 12.31 12.12
C LYS A 126 9.58 11.75 12.74
N PHE A 127 9.44 11.88 14.06
CA PHE A 127 8.32 11.29 14.83
C PHE A 127 6.92 11.78 14.40
N ASP A 128 6.79 13.05 14.00
CA ASP A 128 5.50 13.57 13.49
C ASP A 128 5.06 12.86 12.20
N LEU A 129 6.02 12.39 11.40
CA LEU A 129 5.75 11.62 10.19
C LEU A 129 5.55 10.13 10.52
N GLU A 130 6.33 9.61 11.47
CA GLU A 130 6.21 8.24 11.96
C GLU A 130 4.78 7.96 12.44
N GLU A 131 4.16 8.89 13.18
CA GLU A 131 2.77 8.75 13.61
C GLU A 131 1.82 8.51 12.42
N ASN A 132 1.96 9.32 11.36
CA ASN A 132 1.13 9.19 10.16
C ASN A 132 1.37 7.85 9.44
N HIS A 133 2.63 7.45 9.29
CA HIS A 133 2.97 6.16 8.68
C HIS A 133 2.45 5.00 9.53
N MET A 134 2.59 5.05 10.86
CA MET A 134 2.10 4.03 11.78
C MET A 134 0.58 3.89 11.70
N VAL A 135 -0.15 5.00 11.58
CA VAL A 135 -1.61 4.97 11.36
C VAL A 135 -1.94 4.29 10.03
N GLN A 136 -1.24 4.64 8.95
CA GLN A 136 -1.49 4.07 7.62
C GLN A 136 -1.14 2.58 7.54
N GLY A 137 0.06 2.18 7.97
CA GLY A 137 0.49 0.79 7.99
C GLY A 137 -0.27 -0.04 9.03
N GLY A 138 -0.63 0.54 10.17
CA GLY A 138 -1.50 -0.08 11.17
C GLY A 138 -2.90 -0.34 10.62
N PHE A 139 -3.49 0.62 9.89
CA PHE A 139 -4.75 0.43 9.20
C PHE A 139 -4.66 -0.68 8.14
N GLU A 140 -3.58 -0.74 7.36
CA GLU A 140 -3.34 -1.83 6.41
C GLU A 140 -3.28 -3.19 7.11
N LEU A 141 -2.54 -3.30 8.21
CA LEU A 141 -2.45 -4.52 9.02
C LEU A 141 -3.82 -4.93 9.56
N LEU A 142 -4.61 -4.00 10.08
CA LEU A 142 -5.97 -4.28 10.57
C LEU A 142 -6.88 -4.82 9.47
N THR A 143 -6.81 -4.24 8.26
CA THR A 143 -7.59 -4.73 7.12
C THR A 143 -7.11 -6.08 6.62
N TYR A 144 -5.80 -6.36 6.69
CA TYR A 144 -5.25 -7.68 6.40
C TYR A 144 -5.79 -8.72 7.38
N LEU A 145 -5.72 -8.45 8.68
CA LEU A 145 -6.26 -9.32 9.72
C LEU A 145 -7.77 -9.54 9.54
N SER A 146 -8.51 -8.52 9.09
CA SER A 146 -9.94 -8.62 8.82
C SER A 146 -10.29 -9.66 7.73
N LEU A 147 -9.37 -9.97 6.80
CA LEU A 147 -9.58 -11.06 5.82
C LEU A 147 -9.71 -12.42 6.49
N TYR A 148 -9.11 -12.58 7.66
CA TYR A 148 -9.01 -13.84 8.41
C TYR A 148 -9.94 -13.90 9.62
N LEU A 149 -10.10 -12.77 10.32
CA LEU A 149 -10.87 -12.70 11.55
C LEU A 149 -12.38 -12.58 11.33
N LEU A 150 -12.82 -11.96 10.22
CA LEU A 150 -14.25 -11.82 9.95
C LEU A 150 -14.85 -13.16 9.48
N PRO A 151 -15.90 -13.67 10.14
CA PRO A 151 -16.47 -14.97 9.82
C PRO A 151 -17.18 -14.95 8.47
N GLU A 152 -16.84 -15.89 7.60
CA GLU A 152 -17.68 -16.20 6.45
C GLU A 152 -18.67 -17.27 6.85
N ALA A 153 -19.94 -17.09 6.51
CA ALA A 153 -20.97 -18.09 6.76
C ALA A 153 -20.47 -19.44 6.24
N GLN A 154 -20.27 -20.40 7.14
CA GLN A 154 -20.00 -21.77 6.77
C GLN A 154 -21.20 -22.22 5.93
N THR A 155 -20.97 -22.51 4.66
CA THR A 155 -21.97 -23.26 3.90
C THR A 155 -21.98 -24.61 4.59
N GLN A 156 -22.98 -24.86 5.44
CA GLN A 156 -23.17 -26.17 6.04
C GLN A 156 -23.25 -27.15 4.87
N GLU A 157 -22.22 -27.98 4.69
CA GLU A 157 -22.39 -29.25 4.01
C GLU A 157 -23.48 -29.97 4.82
N LYS A 158 -24.68 -30.04 4.25
CA LYS A 158 -25.67 -30.99 4.72
C LYS A 158 -25.05 -32.36 4.48
N THR A 159 -24.43 -32.91 5.51
CA THR A 159 -24.17 -34.33 5.59
C THR A 159 -25.53 -34.99 5.76
N GLU A 160 -26.20 -35.27 4.64
CA GLU A 160 -27.31 -36.21 4.63
C GLU A 160 -26.70 -37.60 4.86
N VAL A 161 -26.93 -38.13 6.07
CA VAL A 161 -26.80 -39.56 6.39
C VAL A 161 -28.18 -40.06 6.77
#